data_AF-A0A131ZUG4-F1
#
_entry.id   AF-A0A131ZUG4-F1
#
_cell.length_a   1.000
_cell.length_b   1.000
_cell.length_c   1.000
_cell.angle_alpha   90.00
_cell.angle_beta   90.00
_cell.angle_gamma   90.00
#
_symmetry.space_group_name_H-M   'P 1'
#
loop_
_entity.id
_entity.type
_entity.pdbx_description
1 polymer ?
#
loop_
_entity_poly.entity_id
_entity_poly.type
_entity_poly.pdbx_seq_one_letter_code
_entity_poly.pdbx_strand_id
1 'polypeptide(L)'
;MEKKICSIGVSDLTYNQLSDLYDHAEHIKPSLTQINLESCCDIPEDLSKFAKTNSITVLTHNDTSEILQMDKIQNFSFERSFKSHPKWLARYTFVLSDRGVVTSKGYMLSILSI
;
A
#
# COMPACT_ATOMS: atom_id res chain seq x y z
N MET A 1 2.27 -12.06 26.32
CA MET A 1 2.82 -11.27 25.20
C MET A 1 1.65 -10.78 24.37
N GLU A 2 1.42 -9.48 24.30
CA GLU A 2 0.40 -8.91 23.42
C GLU A 2 0.76 -9.14 21.96
N LYS A 3 -0.23 -9.54 21.15
CA LYS A 3 -0.09 -9.60 19.68
C LYS A 3 0.07 -8.18 19.15
N LYS A 4 1.27 -7.83 18.70
CA LYS A 4 1.57 -6.51 18.10
C LYS A 4 0.93 -6.32 16.72
N ILE A 5 0.61 -7.40 16.02
CA ILE A 5 0.00 -7.40 14.68
C ILE A 5 -1.19 -8.36 14.70
N CYS A 6 -2.36 -7.86 14.32
CA CYS A 6 -3.61 -8.62 14.34
C CYS A 6 -3.97 -9.24 12.99
N SER A 7 -3.58 -8.59 11.89
CA SER A 7 -3.86 -9.02 10.52
C SER A 7 -2.79 -8.50 9.56
N ILE A 8 -2.68 -9.17 8.41
CA ILE A 8 -1.87 -8.73 7.28
C ILE A 8 -2.72 -8.77 6.00
N GLY A 9 -2.40 -7.88 5.06
CA GLY A 9 -3.07 -7.78 3.78
C GLY A 9 -2.13 -7.22 2.71
N VAL A 10 -2.66 -7.12 1.50
CA VAL A 10 -1.96 -6.63 0.31
C VAL A 10 -2.77 -5.52 -0.36
N SER A 11 -2.20 -4.87 -1.38
CA SER A 11 -2.86 -3.83 -2.18
C SER A 11 -2.52 -4.04 -3.65
N ASP A 12 -3.47 -3.72 -4.53
CA ASP A 12 -3.29 -3.59 -5.97
C ASP A 12 -2.71 -4.83 -6.67
N LEU A 13 -2.96 -6.02 -6.11
CA LEU A 13 -2.67 -7.28 -6.79
C LEU A 13 -3.83 -7.65 -7.71
N THR A 14 -3.48 -8.08 -8.93
CA THR A 14 -4.41 -8.76 -9.83
C THR A 14 -4.86 -10.11 -9.21
N TYR A 15 -5.93 -10.69 -9.75
CA TYR A 15 -6.40 -12.02 -9.33
C TYR A 15 -5.26 -13.05 -9.34
N ASN A 16 -4.53 -13.17 -10.45
CA ASN A 16 -3.42 -14.13 -10.59
C ASN A 16 -2.33 -13.90 -9.53
N GLN A 17 -1.94 -12.64 -9.30
CA GLN A 17 -0.92 -12.32 -8.30
C GLN A 17 -1.38 -12.64 -6.87
N LEU A 18 -2.65 -12.37 -6.56
CA LEU A 18 -3.23 -12.65 -5.25
C LEU A 18 -3.37 -14.17 -5.02
N SER A 19 -3.86 -14.92 -6.02
CA SER A 19 -3.99 -16.37 -5.92
C SER A 19 -2.63 -17.03 -5.76
N ASP A 20 -1.65 -16.64 -6.58
CA ASP A 20 -0.30 -17.17 -6.50
C ASP A 20 0.31 -16.89 -5.12
N LEU A 21 0.21 -15.66 -4.63
CA LEU A 21 0.72 -15.31 -3.30
C LEU A 21 0.01 -16.12 -2.19
N TYR A 22 -1.30 -16.27 -2.28
CA TYR A 22 -2.10 -16.97 -1.27
C TYR A 22 -1.78 -18.47 -1.20
N ASP A 23 -1.43 -19.07 -2.34
CA ASP A 23 -1.05 -20.48 -2.44
C ASP A 23 0.38 -20.71 -1.94
N HIS A 24 1.30 -19.77 -2.19
CA HIS A 24 2.68 -19.84 -1.69
C HIS A 24 2.82 -19.44 -0.21
N ALA A 25 1.83 -18.74 0.37
CA ALA A 25 1.85 -18.34 1.77
C ALA A 25 1.57 -19.52 2.71
N GLU A 26 2.61 -20.17 3.21
CA GLU A 26 2.50 -21.37 4.07
C GLU A 26 2.01 -21.07 5.49
N HIS A 27 2.44 -19.94 6.09
CA HIS A 27 2.22 -19.68 7.51
C HIS A 27 1.13 -18.64 7.79
N ILE A 28 1.10 -17.54 7.02
CA ILE A 28 0.19 -16.43 7.25
C ILE A 28 -0.36 -15.99 5.89
N LYS A 29 -1.63 -16.27 5.66
CA LYS A 29 -2.32 -15.85 4.44
C LYS A 29 -2.81 -14.41 4.57
N PRO A 30 -2.82 -13.61 3.48
CA PRO A 30 -3.39 -12.28 3.51
C PRO A 30 -4.89 -12.38 3.82
N SER A 31 -5.33 -11.63 4.83
CA SER A 31 -6.74 -11.55 5.26
C SER A 31 -7.48 -10.37 4.61
N LEU A 32 -6.75 -9.55 3.86
CA LEU A 32 -7.23 -8.30 3.29
C LEU A 32 -6.50 -8.00 1.97
N THR A 33 -7.23 -7.45 1.02
CA THR A 33 -6.68 -6.86 -0.20
C THR A 33 -7.31 -5.49 -0.43
N GLN A 34 -6.56 -4.51 -0.92
CA GLN A 34 -7.08 -3.21 -1.31
C GLN A 34 -6.96 -3.03 -2.84
N ILE A 35 -7.91 -2.32 -3.44
CA ILE A 35 -7.95 -2.07 -4.88
C ILE A 35 -8.09 -0.57 -5.14
N ASN A 36 -7.24 -0.04 -6.02
CA ASN A 36 -7.34 1.35 -6.43
C ASN A 36 -8.54 1.60 -7.36
N LEU A 37 -9.43 2.50 -6.94
CA LEU A 37 -10.61 2.92 -7.71
C LEU A 37 -10.26 3.67 -9.00
N GLU A 38 -9.10 4.33 -9.08
CA GLU A 38 -8.63 4.95 -10.33
C GLU A 38 -8.42 3.91 -11.45
N SER A 39 -8.15 2.65 -11.06
CA SER A 39 -7.82 1.58 -12.00
C SER A 39 -9.03 0.73 -12.43
N CYS A 40 -10.19 0.83 -11.77
CA CYS A 40 -11.45 0.23 -12.25
C CYS A 40 -12.65 0.62 -11.37
N CYS A 41 -13.76 1.07 -11.98
CA CYS A 41 -15.04 1.26 -11.26
C CYS A 41 -15.72 -0.07 -10.91
N ASP A 42 -15.31 -1.17 -11.54
CA ASP A 42 -15.86 -2.51 -11.35
C ASP A 42 -14.75 -3.48 -10.92
N ILE A 43 -14.83 -3.97 -9.68
CA ILE A 43 -13.89 -4.97 -9.17
C ILE A 43 -14.02 -6.24 -10.03
N PRO A 44 -12.92 -6.81 -10.57
CA PRO A 44 -12.97 -8.05 -11.35
C PRO A 44 -13.69 -9.17 -10.60
N GLU A 45 -14.63 -9.85 -11.28
CA GLU A 45 -15.53 -10.83 -10.65
C GLU A 45 -14.77 -12.05 -10.12
N ASP A 46 -13.70 -12.45 -10.80
CA ASP A 46 -12.77 -13.51 -10.40
C ASP A 46 -12.07 -13.20 -9.07
N LEU A 47 -11.55 -11.97 -8.94
CA LEU A 47 -10.91 -11.50 -7.71
C LEU A 47 -11.92 -11.47 -6.56
N SER A 48 -13.13 -10.95 -6.79
CA SER A 48 -14.18 -10.88 -5.77
C SER A 48 -14.62 -12.28 -5.30
N LYS A 49 -14.81 -13.21 -6.24
CA LYS A 49 -15.13 -14.62 -5.93
C LYS A 49 -14.00 -15.30 -5.14
N PHE A 50 -12.75 -15.11 -5.55
CA PHE A 50 -11.59 -15.67 -4.86
C PHE A 50 -11.47 -15.13 -3.43
N ALA A 51 -11.58 -13.82 -3.27
CA ALA A 51 -11.49 -13.16 -1.98
C ALA A 51 -12.61 -13.65 -1.03
N LYS A 52 -13.85 -13.70 -1.51
CA LYS A 52 -14.99 -14.20 -0.73
C LYS A 52 -14.81 -15.66 -0.30
N THR A 53 -14.35 -16.53 -1.21
CA THR A 53 -14.13 -17.96 -0.94
C THR A 53 -13.07 -18.17 0.15
N ASN A 54 -12.03 -17.33 0.14
CA ASN A 54 -10.90 -17.41 1.06
C ASN A 54 -11.04 -16.50 2.29
N SER A 55 -12.21 -15.89 2.52
CA SER A 55 -12.44 -14.94 3.61
C SER A 55 -11.46 -13.76 3.65
N ILE A 56 -11.03 -13.30 2.46
CA ILE A 56 -10.20 -12.11 2.27
C ILE A 56 -11.13 -10.90 2.15
N THR A 57 -10.94 -9.91 3.01
CA THR A 57 -11.69 -8.64 2.93
C THR A 57 -11.17 -7.80 1.77
N VAL A 58 -12.05 -7.39 0.86
CA VAL A 58 -11.71 -6.46 -0.22
C VAL A 58 -12.05 -5.04 0.23
N LEU A 59 -11.05 -4.16 0.29
CA LEU A 59 -11.22 -2.74 0.49
C LEU A 59 -10.90 -1.97 -0.78
N THR A 60 -11.34 -0.73 -0.84
CA THR A 60 -11.04 0.20 -1.93
C THR A 60 -10.25 1.37 -1.41
N HIS A 61 -9.27 1.83 -2.18
CA HIS A 61 -8.56 3.08 -1.92
C HIS A 61 -8.55 3.94 -3.19
N ASN A 62 -8.23 5.22 -3.01
CA ASN A 62 -8.07 6.19 -4.09
C ASN A 62 -6.72 6.88 -3.93
N ASP A 63 -5.71 6.07 -3.65
CA ASP A 63 -4.35 6.56 -3.48
C ASP A 63 -3.78 6.91 -4.85
N THR A 64 -3.11 8.05 -4.93
CA THR A 64 -2.44 8.44 -6.17
C THR A 64 -1.33 7.45 -6.51
N SER A 65 -1.25 7.08 -7.78
CA SER A 65 -0.14 6.27 -8.31
C SER A 65 1.21 7.01 -8.21
N GLU A 66 1.18 8.35 -8.16
CA GLU A 66 2.36 9.19 -8.03
C GLU A 66 2.49 9.74 -6.59
N ILE A 67 3.03 8.92 -5.68
CA ILE A 67 3.14 9.25 -4.26
C ILE A 67 3.93 10.56 -4.02
N LEU A 68 4.96 10.82 -4.83
CA LEU A 68 5.75 12.06 -4.78
C LEU A 68 6.31 12.35 -6.17
N GLN A 69 6.05 13.55 -6.68
CA GLN A 69 6.55 13.97 -7.98
C GLN A 69 8.04 14.28 -7.86
N MET A 70 8.87 13.64 -8.68
CA MET A 70 10.34 13.72 -8.57
C MET A 70 10.89 15.13 -8.78
N ASP A 71 10.22 15.93 -9.60
CA ASP A 71 10.49 17.35 -9.83
C ASP A 71 10.37 18.17 -8.53
N LYS A 72 9.41 17.84 -7.66
CA LYS A 72 9.24 18.49 -6.35
C LYS A 72 10.33 18.09 -5.35
N ILE A 73 10.87 16.88 -5.43
CA ILE A 73 11.99 16.43 -4.58
C ILE A 73 13.27 17.20 -4.92
N GLN A 74 13.55 17.38 -6.21
CA GLN A 74 14.72 18.15 -6.65
C GLN A 74 14.68 19.58 -6.10
N ASN A 75 13.49 20.19 -6.06
CA ASN A 75 13.29 21.54 -5.53
C ASN A 75 13.32 21.64 -4.00
N PHE A 76 13.05 20.55 -3.26
CA PHE A 76 13.12 20.53 -1.79
C PHE A 76 14.56 20.46 -1.26
N SER A 77 15.53 20.14 -2.12
CA SER A 77 16.91 19.94 -1.75
C SER A 77 17.63 21.27 -1.50
N PHE A 78 17.52 21.77 -0.26
CA PHE A 78 18.39 22.80 0.29
C PHE A 78 19.84 22.28 0.21
N GLU A 79 20.67 22.94 -0.62
CA GLU A 79 22.14 22.85 -0.68
C GLU A 79 22.84 21.56 -1.18
N ARG A 80 22.18 20.40 -1.30
CA ARG A 80 22.81 19.20 -1.90
C ARG A 80 22.00 18.64 -3.05
N SER A 81 22.51 18.82 -4.26
CA SER A 81 22.01 18.17 -5.47
C SER A 81 22.12 16.65 -5.34
N PHE A 82 21.06 15.99 -4.88
CA PHE A 82 20.97 14.53 -4.92
C PHE A 82 20.84 14.10 -6.38
N LYS A 83 21.93 13.62 -6.99
CA LYS A 83 21.93 12.96 -8.31
C LYS A 83 21.36 11.53 -8.25
N SER A 84 20.58 11.23 -7.24
CA SER A 84 20.30 9.86 -6.83
C SER A 84 18.83 9.53 -6.83
N HIS A 85 18.51 8.36 -7.36
CA HIS A 85 17.15 7.83 -7.43
C HIS A 85 16.71 7.36 -6.03
N PRO A 86 15.46 7.60 -5.64
CA PRO A 86 14.94 7.08 -4.38
C PRO A 86 14.92 5.55 -4.44
N LYS A 87 15.43 4.91 -3.38
CA LYS A 87 15.39 3.45 -3.24
C LYS A 87 13.98 2.96 -2.92
N TRP A 88 13.29 3.69 -2.04
CA TRP A 88 11.88 3.49 -1.72
C TRP A 88 11.29 4.78 -1.14
N LEU A 89 9.98 4.88 -1.25
CA LEU A 89 9.17 5.98 -0.75
C LEU A 89 7.93 5.38 -0.09
N ALA A 90 7.59 5.83 1.12
CA ALA A 90 6.40 5.41 1.82
C ALA A 90 5.62 6.64 2.29
N ARG A 91 4.30 6.65 2.09
CA ARG A 91 3.40 7.62 2.72
C ARG A 91 2.82 7.00 3.98
N TYR A 92 2.84 7.72 5.10
CA TYR A 92 2.20 7.29 6.33
C TYR A 92 1.06 8.23 6.71
N THR A 93 0.03 7.67 7.34
CA THR A 93 -1.08 8.42 7.94
C THR A 93 -1.43 7.78 9.27
N PHE A 94 -1.38 8.55 10.35
CA PHE A 94 -1.80 8.15 11.68
C PHE A 94 -3.24 8.57 11.91
N VAL A 95 -4.12 7.60 12.15
CA VAL A 95 -5.55 7.83 12.38
C VAL A 95 -5.92 7.32 13.77
N LEU A 96 -6.57 8.17 14.57
CA LEU A 96 -7.25 7.75 15.79
C LEU A 96 -8.54 7.04 15.40
N SER A 97 -8.55 5.71 15.55
CA SER A 97 -9.62 4.85 15.08
C SER A 97 -10.97 5.10 15.77
N ASP A 98 -10.97 5.54 17.02
CA ASP A 98 -12.18 5.84 17.80
C ASP A 98 -12.95 7.07 17.29
N ARG A 99 -12.26 7.99 16.61
CA ARG A 99 -12.81 9.28 16.16
C ARG A 99 -12.68 9.48 14.65
N GLY A 100 -12.00 8.59 13.94
CA GLY A 100 -11.67 8.76 12.53
C GLY A 100 -10.78 9.99 12.24
N VAL A 101 -10.04 10.49 13.24
CA VAL A 101 -9.25 11.72 13.12
C VAL A 101 -7.83 11.41 12.67
N VAL A 102 -7.42 12.00 11.54
CA VAL A 102 -6.02 11.98 11.11
C VAL A 102 -5.19 12.91 12.01
N THR A 103 -4.25 12.34 12.75
CA THR A 103 -3.38 13.09 13.68
C THR A 103 -2.07 13.51 13.04
N SER A 104 -1.55 12.70 12.13
CA SER A 104 -0.31 13.00 11.42
C SER A 104 -0.30 12.29 10.07
N LYS A 105 0.35 12.91 9.09
CA LYS A 105 0.58 12.34 7.77
C LYS A 105 1.90 12.85 7.23
N GLY A 106 2.57 12.05 6.42
CA GLY A 106 3.84 12.46 5.83
C GLY A 106 4.42 11.41 4.92
N TYR A 107 5.68 11.63 4.56
CA TYR A 107 6.44 10.76 3.68
C TYR A 107 7.73 10.34 4.35
N MET A 108 8.16 9.11 4.11
CA MET A 108 9.47 8.60 4.42
C MET A 108 10.16 8.26 3.10
N LEU A 109 11.37 8.79 2.93
CA LEU A 109 12.16 8.66 1.71
C LEU A 109 13.51 8.06 2.06
N SER A 110 13.90 7.01 1.34
CA SER A 110 15.28 6.51 1.34
C SER A 110 15.93 6.84 0.02
N ILE A 111 17.05 7.56 0.07
CA ILE A 111 17.85 7.94 -1.08
C ILE A 111 19.13 7.12 -1.06
N LEU A 112 19.52 6.56 -2.21
CA LEU A 112 20.82 5.90 -2.35
C LEU A 112 21.87 6.97 -2.66
N SER A 113 22.88 7.19 -1.80
CA SER A 113 24.02 8.02 -2.22
C SER A 113 24.87 7.21 -3.20
N ILE A 114 25.10 7.75 -4.39
CA ILE A 114 26.12 7.27 -5.33
C ILE A 114 27.38 8.09 -5.09
#